data_AF-I1KSW8-F1
#
_entry.id   AF-I1KSW8-F1
#
_cell.length_a   1.000
_cell.length_b   1.000
_cell.length_c   1.000
_cell.angle_alpha   90.00
_cell.angle_beta   90.00
_cell.angle_gamma   90.00
#
_symmetry.space_group_name_H-M   'P 1'
#
loop_
_entity.id
_entity.type
_entity.pdbx_description
1 polymer ?
#
loop_
_entity_poly.entity_id
_entity_poly.type
_entity_poly.pdbx_seq_one_letter_code
_entity_poly.pdbx_strand_id
1 'polypeptide(L)'
;MRKCTVQALGLAIAFFLLLILLTPSIPQPQRYHDFADKREFFGIPNALNVISNFLFMVIGLIGLVLCHRMNYFNISLQGELWGWTCFYVAVTSVAFGSSYYHFGPNDAGLVWDRLPMSVAFASLLAILVIERIDAKKGTISIVSLIMAGIMSNVYWRFFGDIRLYVLAQGASCIAIPLMATLLPPMYTHSAYWLWASGFYVLAMLQEAADRVIYLLTFHIVSGHTLKHLSAAMVPIILTVMLAKRSVYSEKLLHAKSA
;
A
#
# COMPACT_ATOMS: atom_id res chain seq x y z
N MET A 1 22.24 18.41 -14.97
CA MET A 1 21.43 17.60 -14.03
C MET A 1 20.35 16.74 -14.72
N ARG A 2 19.42 17.32 -15.51
CA ARG A 2 18.28 16.57 -16.12
C ARG A 2 18.69 15.35 -16.98
N LYS A 3 19.76 15.47 -17.79
CA LYS A 3 20.30 14.35 -18.58
C LYS A 3 20.84 13.22 -17.70
N CYS A 4 21.58 13.54 -16.64
CA CYS A 4 22.10 12.55 -15.69
C CYS A 4 20.98 11.77 -14.98
N THR A 5 19.86 12.42 -14.64
CA THR A 5 18.72 11.75 -14.00
C THR A 5 18.04 10.77 -14.95
N VAL A 6 17.80 11.16 -16.21
CA VAL A 6 17.19 10.27 -17.21
C VAL A 6 18.12 9.10 -17.53
N GLN A 7 19.42 9.34 -17.65
CA GLN A 7 20.43 8.31 -17.85
C GLN A 7 20.49 7.34 -16.67
N ALA A 8 20.54 7.85 -15.43
CA ALA A 8 20.54 7.02 -14.23
C ALA A 8 19.27 6.18 -14.10
N LEU A 9 18.10 6.76 -14.42
CA LEU A 9 16.83 6.02 -14.44
C LEU A 9 16.84 4.93 -15.52
N GLY A 10 17.31 5.25 -16.73
CA GLY A 10 17.45 4.28 -17.83
C GLY A 10 18.40 3.14 -17.47
N LEU A 11 19.53 3.43 -16.84
CA LEU A 11 20.49 2.46 -16.33
C LEU A 11 19.87 1.57 -15.23
N ALA A 12 19.13 2.16 -14.29
CA ALA A 12 18.46 1.39 -13.22
C ALA A 12 17.39 0.45 -13.79
N ILE A 13 16.58 0.92 -14.74
CA ILE A 13 15.58 0.10 -15.43
C ILE A 13 16.27 -1.02 -16.23
N ALA A 14 17.31 -0.70 -17.00
CA ALA A 14 18.03 -1.69 -17.80
C ALA A 14 18.71 -2.76 -16.93
N PHE A 15 19.35 -2.35 -15.83
CA PHE A 15 19.95 -3.27 -14.86
C PHE A 15 18.89 -4.18 -14.23
N PHE A 16 17.72 -3.63 -13.89
CA PHE A 16 16.64 -4.42 -13.32
C PHE A 16 16.01 -5.40 -14.33
N LEU A 17 15.80 -4.97 -15.58
CA LEU A 17 15.37 -5.86 -16.66
C LEU A 17 16.38 -6.99 -16.89
N LEU A 18 17.68 -6.67 -16.85
CA LEU A 18 18.74 -7.68 -16.94
C LEU A 18 18.66 -8.67 -15.76
N LEU A 19 18.43 -8.21 -14.54
CA LEU A 19 18.25 -9.10 -13.38
C LEU A 19 17.05 -10.04 -13.55
N ILE A 20 15.92 -9.57 -14.08
CA ILE A 20 14.76 -10.43 -14.37
C ILE A 20 15.09 -11.45 -15.45
N LEU A 21 15.83 -11.05 -16.48
CA LEU A 21 16.21 -11.96 -17.56
C LEU A 21 17.22 -13.02 -17.11
N LEU A 22 18.12 -12.68 -16.19
CA LEU A 22 19.19 -13.57 -15.71
C LEU A 22 18.79 -14.44 -14.52
N THR A 23 17.77 -14.05 -13.75
CA THR A 23 17.29 -14.85 -12.62
C THR A 23 16.13 -15.76 -13.04
N PRO A 24 15.95 -16.94 -12.42
CA PRO A 24 14.79 -17.78 -12.69
C PRO A 24 13.49 -17.09 -12.25
N SER A 25 12.39 -17.43 -12.91
CA SER A 25 11.05 -17.01 -12.47
C SER A 25 10.76 -17.53 -11.06
N ILE A 26 10.04 -16.74 -10.27
CA ILE A 26 9.60 -17.16 -8.94
C ILE A 26 8.11 -17.49 -9.05
N PRO A 27 7.72 -18.78 -8.97
CA PRO A 27 6.32 -19.15 -9.02
C PRO A 27 5.59 -18.70 -7.74
N GLN A 28 4.29 -18.47 -7.85
CA GLN A 28 3.44 -18.26 -6.67
C GLN A 28 3.39 -19.55 -5.84
N PRO A 29 3.87 -19.57 -4.59
CA PRO A 29 3.82 -20.77 -3.77
C PRO A 29 2.37 -21.13 -3.46
N GLN A 30 1.94 -22.35 -3.79
CA GLN A 30 0.55 -22.77 -3.56
C GLN A 30 0.20 -22.88 -2.07
N ARG A 31 1.21 -23.13 -1.20
CA ARG A 31 1.06 -23.06 0.26
C ARG A 31 0.62 -21.68 0.77
N TYR A 32 0.75 -20.62 -0.04
CA TYR A 32 0.27 -19.28 0.29
C TYR A 32 -1.26 -19.21 0.40
N HIS A 33 -1.97 -20.14 -0.21
CA HIS A 33 -3.42 -20.27 -0.08
C HIS A 33 -3.86 -21.10 1.13
N ASP A 34 -2.92 -21.77 1.80
CA ASP A 34 -3.18 -22.72 2.88
C ASP A 34 -3.10 -22.04 4.26
N PHE A 35 -4.12 -21.25 4.58
CA PHE A 35 -4.24 -20.51 5.85
C PHE A 35 -4.39 -21.43 7.07
N ALA A 36 -3.91 -20.96 8.22
CA ALA A 36 -3.98 -21.69 9.49
C ALA A 36 -5.42 -21.89 9.98
N ASP A 37 -6.22 -20.81 9.93
CA ASP A 37 -7.61 -20.82 10.33
C ASP A 37 -8.53 -20.93 9.12
N LYS A 38 -9.18 -22.08 9.02
CA LYS A 38 -10.14 -22.42 7.96
C LYS A 38 -11.56 -22.57 8.48
N ARG A 39 -11.82 -22.16 9.72
CA ARG A 39 -13.13 -22.34 10.36
C ARG A 39 -14.21 -21.64 9.55
N GLU A 40 -15.36 -22.30 9.48
CA GLU A 40 -16.55 -21.77 8.87
C GLU A 40 -17.44 -21.13 9.94
N PHE A 41 -17.90 -19.91 9.69
CA PHE A 41 -18.93 -19.26 10.51
C PHE A 41 -20.06 -18.80 9.60
N PHE A 42 -21.29 -19.16 9.93
CA PHE A 42 -22.50 -18.77 9.18
C PHE A 42 -22.44 -19.07 7.66
N GLY A 43 -21.86 -20.22 7.27
CA GLY A 43 -21.72 -20.59 5.86
C GLY A 43 -20.52 -19.96 5.12
N ILE A 44 -19.70 -19.17 5.82
CA ILE A 44 -18.54 -18.48 5.23
C ILE A 44 -17.27 -19.27 5.56
N PRO A 45 -16.59 -19.91 4.58
CA PRO A 45 -15.30 -20.56 4.80
C PRO A 45 -14.21 -19.52 5.08
N ASN A 46 -13.18 -19.91 5.84
CA ASN A 46 -12.11 -18.99 6.29
C ASN A 46 -12.68 -17.70 6.92
N ALA A 47 -13.78 -17.82 7.69
CA ALA A 47 -14.66 -16.70 8.01
C ALA A 47 -13.93 -15.49 8.60
N LEU A 48 -12.98 -15.69 9.51
CA LEU A 48 -12.24 -14.56 10.11
C LEU A 48 -11.36 -13.82 9.11
N ASN A 49 -10.78 -14.52 8.12
CA ASN A 49 -10.00 -13.88 7.05
C ASN A 49 -10.91 -13.07 6.11
N VAL A 50 -12.15 -13.53 5.87
CA VAL A 50 -13.16 -12.79 5.10
C VAL A 50 -13.67 -11.58 5.89
N ILE A 51 -14.11 -11.77 7.14
CA ILE A 51 -14.76 -10.74 7.96
C ILE A 51 -13.79 -9.61 8.35
N SER A 52 -12.53 -9.93 8.66
CA SER A 52 -11.53 -8.93 9.06
C SER A 52 -11.25 -7.87 7.98
N ASN A 53 -11.55 -8.16 6.72
CA ASN A 53 -11.44 -7.20 5.62
C ASN A 53 -12.45 -6.05 5.70
N PHE A 54 -13.53 -6.21 6.47
CA PHE A 54 -14.52 -5.15 6.68
C PHE A 54 -13.90 -3.87 7.26
N LEU A 55 -12.83 -3.96 8.04
CA LEU A 55 -12.18 -2.78 8.61
C LEU A 55 -11.57 -1.88 7.53
N PHE A 56 -11.03 -2.46 6.44
CA PHE A 56 -10.55 -1.68 5.28
C PHE A 56 -11.67 -0.92 4.60
N MET A 57 -12.86 -1.52 4.45
CA MET A 57 -14.06 -0.86 3.90
C MET A 57 -14.42 0.36 4.74
N VAL A 58 -14.53 0.20 6.07
CA VAL A 58 -14.93 1.27 6.98
C VAL A 58 -13.97 2.46 6.88
N ILE A 59 -12.66 2.23 7.04
CA ILE A 59 -11.70 3.32 7.02
C ILE A 59 -11.49 3.89 5.60
N GLY A 60 -11.58 3.05 4.57
CA GLY A 60 -11.52 3.46 3.18
C GLY A 60 -12.61 4.45 2.83
N LEU A 61 -13.87 4.15 3.16
CA LEU A 61 -15.01 5.03 2.93
C LEU A 61 -14.93 6.32 3.76
N ILE A 62 -14.55 6.23 5.04
CA ILE A 62 -14.37 7.41 5.90
C ILE A 62 -13.34 8.35 5.28
N GLY A 63 -12.17 7.83 4.91
CA GLY A 63 -11.12 8.62 4.29
C GLY A 63 -11.54 9.22 2.96
N LEU A 64 -12.22 8.46 2.11
CA LEU A 64 -12.73 8.93 0.83
C LEU A 64 -13.70 10.11 1.00
N VAL A 65 -14.67 10.00 1.92
CA VAL A 65 -15.62 11.09 2.21
C VAL A 65 -14.90 12.32 2.75
N LEU A 66 -13.98 12.14 3.70
CA LEU A 66 -13.26 13.26 4.34
C LEU A 66 -12.28 13.97 3.39
N CYS A 67 -11.68 13.25 2.43
CA CYS A 67 -10.85 13.85 1.38
C CYS A 67 -11.58 14.93 0.59
N HIS A 68 -12.89 14.76 0.36
CA HIS A 68 -13.69 15.67 -0.46
C HIS A 68 -14.57 16.63 0.35
N ARG A 69 -14.56 16.52 1.69
CA ARG A 69 -15.41 17.33 2.57
C ARG A 69 -14.69 18.59 3.04
N MET A 70 -15.06 19.76 2.53
CA MET A 70 -14.70 21.09 3.09
C MET A 70 -13.20 21.25 3.44
N ASN A 71 -12.32 20.66 2.64
CA ASN A 71 -10.88 20.56 2.88
C ASN A 71 -10.48 20.08 4.29
N TYR A 72 -11.23 19.13 4.87
CA TYR A 72 -11.03 18.64 6.23
C TYR A 72 -9.60 18.13 6.50
N PHE A 73 -8.94 17.56 5.48
CA PHE A 73 -7.55 17.06 5.56
C PHE A 73 -6.47 18.11 5.26
N ASN A 74 -6.82 19.40 5.20
CA ASN A 74 -5.90 20.49 4.88
C ASN A 74 -5.04 20.21 3.63
N ILE A 75 -5.65 19.62 2.61
CA ILE A 75 -5.02 19.34 1.32
C ILE A 75 -4.72 20.68 0.64
N SER A 76 -3.47 20.89 0.25
CA SER A 76 -3.02 22.17 -0.32
C SER A 76 -2.79 22.07 -1.83
N LEU A 77 -2.53 20.86 -2.35
CA LEU A 77 -2.24 20.63 -3.76
C LEU A 77 -3.26 19.68 -4.40
N GLN A 78 -3.66 19.98 -5.64
CA GLN A 78 -4.61 19.14 -6.38
C GLN A 78 -4.13 17.70 -6.57
N GLY A 79 -2.81 17.51 -6.78
CA GLY A 79 -2.21 16.18 -6.91
C GLY A 79 -2.30 15.35 -5.62
N GLU A 80 -2.26 15.98 -4.45
CA GLU A 80 -2.48 15.29 -3.17
C GLU A 80 -3.92 14.78 -3.09
N LEU A 81 -4.90 15.61 -3.49
CA LEU A 81 -6.29 15.18 -3.51
C LEU A 81 -6.46 13.94 -4.39
N TRP A 82 -5.91 13.94 -5.60
CA TRP A 82 -5.95 12.78 -6.48
C TRP A 82 -5.26 11.56 -5.87
N GLY A 83 -4.06 11.72 -5.31
CA GLY A 83 -3.32 10.63 -4.67
C GLY A 83 -4.09 10.03 -3.48
N TRP A 84 -4.63 10.86 -2.60
CA TRP A 84 -5.39 10.41 -1.43
C TRP A 84 -6.72 9.79 -1.83
N THR A 85 -7.43 10.34 -2.83
CA THR A 85 -8.62 9.72 -3.40
C THR A 85 -8.31 8.32 -3.95
N CYS A 86 -7.26 8.17 -4.76
CA CYS A 86 -6.84 6.86 -5.28
C CYS A 86 -6.49 5.89 -4.16
N PHE A 87 -5.77 6.34 -3.12
CA PHE A 87 -5.44 5.53 -1.95
C PHE A 87 -6.70 5.02 -1.24
N TYR A 88 -7.66 5.89 -0.92
CA TYR A 88 -8.86 5.47 -0.18
C TYR A 88 -9.83 4.64 -1.01
N VAL A 89 -9.94 4.90 -2.33
CA VAL A 89 -10.64 4.00 -3.26
C VAL A 89 -9.99 2.62 -3.24
N ALA A 90 -8.66 2.55 -3.34
CA ALA A 90 -7.94 1.29 -3.32
C ALA A 90 -8.11 0.54 -1.98
N VAL A 91 -8.00 1.22 -0.84
CA VAL A 91 -8.25 0.64 0.49
C VAL A 91 -9.67 0.09 0.61
N THR A 92 -10.66 0.82 0.08
CA THR A 92 -12.05 0.34 0.02
C THR A 92 -12.16 -0.90 -0.85
N SER A 93 -11.48 -0.92 -2.00
CA SER A 93 -11.44 -2.05 -2.92
C SER A 93 -10.72 -3.28 -2.35
N VAL A 94 -9.73 -3.12 -1.46
CA VAL A 94 -9.09 -4.25 -0.73
C VAL A 94 -10.15 -5.08 -0.03
N ALA A 95 -11.14 -4.45 0.60
CA ALA A 95 -12.18 -5.18 1.32
C ALA A 95 -12.94 -6.16 0.43
N PHE A 96 -13.27 -5.78 -0.81
CA PHE A 96 -13.95 -6.65 -1.75
C PHE A 96 -13.02 -7.71 -2.34
N GLY A 97 -11.86 -7.28 -2.86
CA GLY A 97 -10.94 -8.17 -3.55
C GLY A 97 -10.33 -9.23 -2.64
N SER A 98 -9.96 -8.82 -1.43
CA SER A 98 -9.41 -9.71 -0.40
C SER A 98 -10.48 -10.64 0.18
N SER A 99 -11.70 -10.14 0.45
CA SER A 99 -12.80 -11.03 0.89
C SER A 99 -13.14 -12.09 -0.15
N TYR A 100 -13.18 -11.72 -1.43
CA TYR A 100 -13.40 -12.66 -2.53
C TYR A 100 -12.30 -13.73 -2.60
N TYR A 101 -11.04 -13.32 -2.48
CA TYR A 101 -9.91 -14.24 -2.41
C TYR A 101 -10.03 -15.20 -1.22
N HIS A 102 -10.30 -14.69 -0.02
CA HIS A 102 -10.36 -15.52 1.19
C HIS A 102 -11.58 -16.42 1.28
N PHE A 103 -12.67 -16.09 0.57
CA PHE A 103 -13.83 -16.96 0.45
C PHE A 103 -13.48 -18.27 -0.29
N GLY A 104 -12.59 -18.22 -1.28
CA GLY A 104 -12.12 -19.39 -2.01
C GLY A 104 -10.68 -19.23 -2.49
N PRO A 105 -9.67 -19.44 -1.62
CA PRO A 105 -8.29 -19.09 -1.91
C PRO A 105 -7.71 -19.83 -3.13
N ASN A 106 -7.32 -19.06 -4.15
CA ASN A 106 -6.60 -19.53 -5.33
C ASN A 106 -5.92 -18.35 -6.05
N ASP A 107 -5.10 -18.65 -7.05
CA ASP A 107 -4.36 -17.63 -7.82
C ASP A 107 -5.25 -16.64 -8.57
N ALA A 108 -6.43 -17.05 -9.04
CA ALA A 108 -7.36 -16.15 -9.74
C ALA A 108 -8.00 -15.14 -8.76
N GLY A 109 -8.36 -15.59 -7.56
CA GLY A 109 -8.82 -14.73 -6.48
C GLY A 109 -7.73 -13.78 -5.98
N LEU A 110 -6.49 -14.26 -5.87
CA LEU A 110 -5.37 -13.50 -5.32
C LEU A 110 -5.00 -12.26 -6.16
N VAL A 111 -5.31 -12.25 -7.47
CA VAL A 111 -5.20 -11.03 -8.29
C VAL A 111 -6.06 -9.89 -7.73
N TRP A 112 -7.28 -10.20 -7.30
CA TRP A 112 -8.22 -9.23 -6.76
C TRP A 112 -7.81 -8.72 -5.38
N ASP A 113 -7.08 -9.52 -4.59
CA ASP A 113 -6.47 -9.08 -3.33
C ASP A 113 -5.28 -8.13 -3.57
N ARG A 114 -4.37 -8.51 -4.48
CA ARG A 114 -3.12 -7.76 -4.72
C ARG A 114 -3.28 -6.47 -5.51
N LEU A 115 -4.23 -6.43 -6.45
CA LEU A 115 -4.42 -5.25 -7.30
C LEU A 115 -4.75 -3.99 -6.46
N PRO A 116 -5.78 -3.99 -5.59
CA PRO A 116 -6.06 -2.84 -4.72
C PRO A 116 -4.89 -2.47 -3.81
N MET A 117 -4.20 -3.46 -3.21
CA MET A 117 -3.01 -3.17 -2.41
C MET A 117 -1.94 -2.44 -3.21
N SER A 118 -1.64 -2.92 -4.43
CA SER A 118 -0.62 -2.31 -5.30
C SER A 118 -0.97 -0.87 -5.68
N VAL A 119 -2.25 -0.59 -5.95
CA VAL A 119 -2.74 0.77 -6.21
C VAL A 119 -2.60 1.66 -4.96
N ALA A 120 -2.91 1.14 -3.78
CA ALA A 120 -2.77 1.87 -2.52
C ALA A 120 -1.31 2.28 -2.27
N PHE A 121 -0.37 1.34 -2.38
CA PHE A 121 1.07 1.61 -2.22
C PHE A 121 1.61 2.60 -3.25
N ALA A 122 1.24 2.42 -4.53
CA ALA A 122 1.61 3.34 -5.59
C ALA A 122 1.10 4.77 -5.33
N SER A 123 -0.13 4.89 -4.82
CA SER A 123 -0.73 6.19 -4.47
C SER A 123 0.04 6.87 -3.33
N LEU A 124 0.38 6.13 -2.26
CA LEU A 124 1.17 6.66 -1.15
C LEU A 124 2.57 7.11 -1.58
N LEU A 125 3.23 6.35 -2.46
CA LEU A 125 4.53 6.73 -2.99
C LEU A 125 4.44 8.02 -3.81
N ALA A 126 3.43 8.14 -4.67
CA ALA A 126 3.20 9.35 -5.44
C ALA A 126 2.94 10.58 -4.54
N ILE A 127 2.14 10.42 -3.48
CA ILE A 127 1.89 11.47 -2.48
C ILE A 127 3.21 11.94 -1.84
N LEU A 128 4.09 11.02 -1.43
CA LEU A 128 5.38 11.40 -0.84
C LEU A 128 6.29 12.13 -1.84
N VAL A 129 6.23 11.79 -3.13
CA VAL A 129 6.95 12.55 -4.18
C VAL A 129 6.37 13.97 -4.30
N ILE A 130 5.04 14.13 -4.25
CA ILE A 130 4.37 15.44 -4.29
C ILE A 130 4.76 16.29 -3.08
N GLU A 131 4.66 15.72 -1.88
CA GLU A 131 4.82 16.44 -0.61
C GLU A 131 6.31 16.72 -0.27
N ARG A 132 7.25 15.93 -0.80
CA ARG A 132 8.66 15.98 -0.37
C ARG A 132 9.72 16.19 -1.46
N ILE A 133 9.37 16.00 -2.74
CA ILE A 133 10.32 16.15 -3.85
C ILE A 133 9.89 17.26 -4.80
N ASP A 134 8.75 17.10 -5.48
CA ASP A 134 8.30 17.98 -6.55
C ASP A 134 6.80 17.75 -6.82
N ALA A 135 5.98 18.78 -6.57
CA ALA A 135 4.54 18.69 -6.70
C ALA A 135 4.08 18.27 -8.11
N LYS A 136 4.71 18.82 -9.15
CA LYS A 136 4.32 18.57 -10.54
C LYS A 136 4.71 17.17 -10.98
N LYS A 137 5.96 16.77 -10.75
CA LYS A 137 6.44 15.42 -11.11
C LYS A 137 5.71 14.35 -10.29
N GLY A 138 5.47 14.61 -9.01
CA GLY A 138 4.69 13.71 -8.16
C GLY A 138 3.27 13.50 -8.69
N THR A 139 2.58 14.59 -9.08
CA THR A 139 1.23 14.49 -9.66
C THR A 139 1.21 13.67 -10.95
N ILE A 140 2.17 13.89 -11.85
CA ILE A 140 2.31 13.09 -13.08
C ILE A 140 2.61 11.61 -12.75
N SER A 141 3.39 11.37 -11.69
CA SER A 141 3.79 10.01 -11.31
C SER A 141 2.66 9.13 -10.79
N ILE A 142 1.53 9.70 -10.34
CA ILE A 142 0.38 8.94 -9.83
C ILE A 142 -0.04 7.86 -10.83
N VAL A 143 -0.31 8.26 -12.09
CA VAL A 143 -0.77 7.34 -13.13
C VAL A 143 0.31 6.31 -13.45
N SER A 144 1.57 6.75 -13.59
CA SER A 144 2.68 5.84 -13.93
C SER A 144 2.94 4.80 -12.84
N LEU A 145 2.92 5.19 -11.56
CA LEU A 145 3.14 4.27 -10.44
C LEU A 145 1.97 3.30 -10.27
N ILE A 146 0.73 3.79 -10.39
CA ILE A 146 -0.46 2.93 -10.32
C ILE A 146 -0.44 1.91 -11.46
N MET A 147 -0.15 2.35 -12.69
CA MET A 147 -0.03 1.44 -13.83
C MET A 147 1.10 0.43 -13.64
N ALA A 148 2.25 0.83 -13.10
CA ALA A 148 3.32 -0.11 -12.77
C ALA A 148 2.86 -1.18 -11.76
N GLY A 149 2.12 -0.78 -10.72
CA GLY A 149 1.51 -1.69 -9.75
C GLY A 149 0.52 -2.67 -10.41
N ILE A 150 -0.40 -2.17 -11.24
CA ILE A 150 -1.37 -3.01 -11.97
C ILE A 150 -0.65 -3.98 -12.92
N MET A 151 0.29 -3.48 -13.73
CA MET A 151 1.03 -4.29 -14.70
C MET A 151 1.89 -5.37 -14.02
N SER A 152 2.40 -5.11 -12.83
CA SER A 152 3.13 -6.13 -12.06
C SER A 152 2.26 -7.36 -11.72
N ASN A 153 0.98 -7.13 -11.42
CA ASN A 153 0.00 -8.19 -11.14
C ASN A 153 -0.47 -8.88 -12.42
N VAL A 154 -0.69 -8.12 -13.49
CA VAL A 154 -1.04 -8.67 -14.81
C VAL A 154 0.09 -9.60 -15.29
N TYR A 155 1.34 -9.14 -15.20
CA TYR A 155 2.50 -9.95 -15.56
C TYR A 155 2.54 -11.25 -14.75
N TRP A 156 2.41 -11.16 -13.43
CA TRP A 156 2.36 -12.35 -12.58
C TRP A 156 1.23 -13.31 -13.02
N ARG A 157 0.03 -12.80 -13.31
CA ARG A 157 -1.11 -13.64 -13.70
C ARG A 157 -0.89 -14.39 -15.02
N PHE A 158 -0.25 -13.76 -16.01
CA PHE A 158 -0.02 -14.37 -17.31
C PHE A 158 1.22 -15.27 -17.37
N PHE A 159 2.29 -14.89 -16.68
CA PHE A 159 3.58 -15.59 -16.76
C PHE A 159 3.88 -16.46 -15.53
N GLY A 160 3.01 -16.46 -14.53
CA GLY A 160 3.19 -17.24 -13.30
C GLY A 160 4.36 -16.78 -12.45
N ASP A 161 4.84 -15.54 -12.63
CA ASP A 161 6.08 -15.04 -12.02
C ASP A 161 5.85 -13.80 -11.15
N ILE A 162 6.09 -13.93 -9.85
CA ILE A 162 5.79 -12.88 -8.87
C ILE A 162 6.86 -11.79 -8.76
N ARG A 163 8.01 -11.92 -9.44
CA ARG A 163 9.18 -11.03 -9.23
C ARG A 163 8.85 -9.55 -9.40
N LEU A 164 8.09 -9.17 -10.43
CA LEU A 164 7.69 -7.77 -10.65
C LEU A 164 6.81 -7.23 -9.52
N TYR A 165 5.87 -8.05 -9.04
CA TYR A 165 5.01 -7.69 -7.93
C TYR A 165 5.82 -7.52 -6.64
N VAL A 166 6.68 -8.50 -6.32
CA VAL A 166 7.56 -8.46 -5.13
C VAL A 166 8.47 -7.23 -5.17
N LEU A 167 9.03 -6.88 -6.34
CA LEU A 167 9.79 -5.65 -6.48
C LEU A 167 8.90 -4.44 -6.21
N ALA A 168 7.80 -4.26 -6.94
CA ALA A 168 6.99 -3.05 -6.86
C ALA A 168 6.48 -2.82 -5.42
N GLN A 169 5.98 -3.88 -4.79
CA GLN A 169 5.48 -3.87 -3.43
C GLN A 169 6.61 -3.68 -2.42
N GLY A 170 7.67 -4.48 -2.50
CA GLY A 170 8.82 -4.40 -1.58
C GLY A 170 9.57 -3.07 -1.66
N ALA A 171 9.78 -2.54 -2.86
CA ALA A 171 10.38 -1.23 -3.08
C ALA A 171 9.53 -0.13 -2.44
N SER A 172 8.20 -0.20 -2.56
CA SER A 172 7.31 0.76 -1.90
C SER A 172 7.41 0.69 -0.37
N CYS A 173 7.49 -0.52 0.19
CA CYS A 173 7.62 -0.73 1.63
C CYS A 173 8.93 -0.18 2.21
N ILE A 174 9.99 -0.13 1.40
CA ILE A 174 11.28 0.47 1.79
C ILE A 174 11.30 1.97 1.51
N ALA A 175 10.80 2.39 0.34
CA ALA A 175 10.84 3.78 -0.10
C ALA A 175 10.00 4.70 0.79
N ILE A 176 8.81 4.26 1.22
CA ILE A 176 7.92 5.06 2.07
C ILE A 176 8.60 5.51 3.38
N PRO A 177 9.14 4.62 4.24
CA PRO A 177 9.81 5.03 5.47
C PRO A 177 11.12 5.79 5.21
N LEU A 178 11.88 5.46 4.15
CA LEU A 178 13.09 6.21 3.80
C LEU A 178 12.77 7.64 3.37
N MET A 179 11.77 7.84 2.51
CA MET A 179 11.32 9.17 2.12
C MET A 179 10.73 9.93 3.32
N ALA A 180 10.03 9.24 4.22
CA ALA A 180 9.47 9.84 5.41
C ALA A 180 10.51 10.35 6.41
N THR A 181 11.69 9.71 6.46
CA THR A 181 12.80 10.04 7.37
C THR A 181 13.82 11.00 6.75
N LEU A 182 14.21 10.78 5.50
CA LEU A 182 15.32 11.49 4.86
C LEU A 182 14.91 12.78 4.17
N LEU A 183 13.65 12.92 3.76
CA LEU A 183 13.19 14.08 2.99
C LEU A 183 12.38 15.04 3.87
N PRO A 184 12.63 16.36 3.77
CA PRO A 184 11.99 17.35 4.62
C PRO A 184 10.47 17.39 4.35
N PRO A 185 9.63 17.24 5.39
CA PRO A 185 8.18 17.21 5.22
C PRO A 185 7.61 18.59 4.82
N MET A 186 6.50 18.59 4.09
CA MET A 186 5.67 19.79 3.87
C MET A 186 4.69 20.05 5.03
N TYR A 187 4.21 18.97 5.66
CA TYR A 187 3.20 18.99 6.69
C TYR A 187 3.72 18.53 8.05
N THR A 188 3.13 19.06 9.12
CA THR A 188 3.35 18.56 10.49
C THR A 188 2.90 17.09 10.63
N HIS A 189 3.26 16.45 11.74
CA HIS A 189 2.90 15.05 12.04
C HIS A 189 3.52 14.00 11.09
N SER A 190 4.66 14.32 10.44
CA SER A 190 5.40 13.40 9.56
C SER A 190 5.73 12.04 10.20
N ALA A 191 5.88 11.96 11.52
CA ALA A 191 6.15 10.71 12.25
C ALA A 191 5.06 9.64 12.06
N TYR A 192 3.82 10.03 11.70
CA TYR A 192 2.73 9.09 11.43
C TYR A 192 3.01 8.16 10.25
N TRP A 193 3.79 8.60 9.26
CA TRP A 193 4.25 7.73 8.17
C TRP A 193 5.10 6.56 8.69
N LEU A 194 5.90 6.79 9.75
CA LEU A 194 6.72 5.73 10.37
C LEU A 194 5.87 4.79 11.21
N TRP A 195 4.89 5.31 11.96
CA TRP A 195 3.93 4.48 12.67
C TRP A 195 3.14 3.58 11.71
N ALA A 196 2.65 4.14 10.61
CA ALA A 196 1.97 3.38 9.55
C ALA A 196 2.90 2.29 8.96
N SER A 197 4.16 2.63 8.67
CA SER A 197 5.15 1.66 8.19
C SER A 197 5.39 0.54 9.21
N GLY A 198 5.46 0.86 10.50
CA GLY A 198 5.61 -0.11 11.59
C GLY A 198 4.44 -1.10 11.66
N PHE A 199 3.20 -0.63 11.49
CA PHE A 199 2.02 -1.51 11.43
C PHE A 199 2.01 -2.40 10.19
N TYR A 200 2.52 -1.92 9.06
CA TYR A 200 2.68 -2.77 7.88
C TYR A 200 3.74 -3.87 8.09
N VAL A 201 4.87 -3.54 8.72
CA VAL A 201 5.88 -4.54 9.10
C VAL A 201 5.29 -5.57 10.07
N LEU A 202 4.52 -5.13 11.06
CA LEU A 202 3.81 -6.01 11.97
C LEU A 202 2.87 -6.96 11.21
N ALA A 203 2.12 -6.45 10.22
CA ALA A 203 1.25 -7.27 9.39
C ALA A 203 2.04 -8.34 8.62
N MET A 204 3.19 -8.00 8.02
CA MET A 204 4.05 -8.98 7.33
C MET A 204 4.59 -10.07 8.28
N LEU A 205 4.96 -9.71 9.50
CA LEU A 205 5.40 -10.68 10.51
C LEU A 205 4.25 -11.61 10.93
N GLN A 206 3.04 -11.07 11.07
CA GLN A 206 1.85 -11.84 11.42
C GLN A 206 1.43 -12.81 10.31
N GLU A 207 1.54 -12.41 9.04
CA GLU A 207 1.39 -13.29 7.87
C GLU A 207 2.41 -14.43 7.91
N ALA A 208 3.70 -14.11 8.10
CA ALA A 208 4.75 -15.13 8.13
C ALA A 208 4.59 -16.10 9.31
N ALA A 209 4.03 -15.63 10.43
CA ALA A 209 3.80 -16.40 11.65
C ALA A 209 2.36 -16.94 11.77
N ASP A 210 1.59 -17.03 10.67
CA ASP A 210 0.16 -17.34 10.68
C ASP A 210 -0.22 -18.52 11.60
N ARG A 211 0.40 -19.68 11.36
CA ARG A 211 0.17 -20.91 12.15
C ARG A 211 0.71 -20.82 13.56
N VAL A 212 1.85 -20.18 13.75
CA VAL A 212 2.48 -20.03 15.08
C VAL A 212 1.57 -19.20 15.99
N ILE A 213 1.07 -18.07 15.49
CA ILE A 213 0.12 -17.22 16.20
C ILE A 213 -1.18 -17.98 16.48
N TYR A 214 -1.68 -18.73 15.50
CA TYR A 214 -2.90 -19.52 15.69
C TYR A 214 -2.76 -20.55 16.82
N LEU A 215 -1.62 -21.24 16.90
CA LEU A 215 -1.33 -22.17 17.99
C LEU A 215 -1.18 -21.45 19.34
N LEU A 216 -0.42 -20.34 19.39
CA LEU A 216 -0.15 -19.58 20.62
C LEU A 216 -1.41 -18.89 21.18
N THR A 217 -2.39 -18.59 20.33
CA THR A 217 -3.67 -18.02 20.74
C THR A 217 -4.73 -19.08 21.01
N PHE A 218 -4.34 -20.35 21.19
CA PHE A 218 -5.25 -21.48 21.42
C PHE A 218 -6.34 -21.59 20.34
N HIS A 219 -5.97 -21.38 19.08
CA HIS A 219 -6.87 -21.41 17.92
C HIS A 219 -7.99 -20.36 17.97
N ILE A 220 -7.85 -19.30 18.76
CA ILE A 220 -8.83 -18.21 18.81
C ILE A 220 -8.71 -17.34 17.56
N VAL A 221 -7.49 -16.95 17.15
CA VAL A 221 -7.26 -16.05 16.01
C VAL A 221 -5.96 -16.39 15.28
N SER A 222 -6.00 -16.38 13.95
CA SER A 222 -4.81 -16.66 13.13
C SER A 222 -3.93 -15.42 12.95
N GLY A 223 -2.65 -15.63 12.62
CA GLY A 223 -1.78 -14.50 12.29
C GLY A 223 -2.26 -13.77 11.03
N HIS A 224 -2.87 -14.46 10.07
CA HIS A 224 -3.45 -13.84 8.87
C HIS A 224 -4.62 -12.90 9.21
N THR A 225 -5.51 -13.31 10.12
CA THR A 225 -6.58 -12.43 10.62
C THR A 225 -5.98 -11.21 11.33
N LEU A 226 -4.96 -11.40 12.18
CA LEU A 226 -4.28 -10.27 12.83
C LEU A 226 -3.56 -9.35 11.84
N LYS A 227 -2.98 -9.91 10.75
CA LYS A 227 -2.38 -9.13 9.67
C LYS A 227 -3.38 -8.17 9.06
N HIS A 228 -4.62 -8.60 8.78
CA HIS A 228 -5.64 -7.68 8.25
C HIS A 228 -5.90 -6.52 9.21
N LEU A 229 -6.01 -6.79 10.52
CA LEU A 229 -6.21 -5.73 11.51
C LEU A 229 -5.03 -4.77 11.58
N SER A 230 -3.79 -5.29 11.60
CA SER A 230 -2.58 -4.47 11.61
C SER A 230 -2.42 -3.66 10.32
N ALA A 231 -2.69 -4.27 9.17
CA ALA A 231 -2.63 -3.57 7.88
C ALA A 231 -3.73 -2.50 7.77
N ALA A 232 -4.91 -2.71 8.35
CA ALA A 232 -5.96 -1.70 8.41
C ALA A 232 -5.61 -0.51 9.33
N MET A 233 -4.67 -0.67 10.27
CA MET A 233 -4.14 0.45 11.04
C MET A 233 -3.36 1.45 10.17
N VAL A 234 -2.81 1.04 9.02
CA VAL A 234 -2.11 1.91 8.08
C VAL A 234 -3.00 3.07 7.61
N PRO A 235 -4.14 2.83 6.92
CA PRO A 235 -5.05 3.91 6.55
C PRO A 235 -5.66 4.62 7.76
N ILE A 236 -5.87 3.96 8.91
CA ILE A 236 -6.38 4.63 10.12
C ILE A 236 -5.39 5.71 10.60
N ILE A 237 -4.12 5.35 10.76
CA ILE A 237 -3.06 6.26 11.20
C ILE A 237 -2.89 7.40 10.21
N LEU A 238 -2.86 7.10 8.91
CA LEU A 238 -2.76 8.14 7.88
C LEU A 238 -3.98 9.06 7.88
N THR A 239 -5.18 8.54 8.14
CA THR A 239 -6.41 9.36 8.29
C THR A 239 -6.30 10.31 9.49
N VAL A 240 -5.80 9.84 10.63
CA VAL A 240 -5.57 10.67 11.81
C VAL A 240 -4.49 11.73 11.55
N MET A 241 -3.42 11.37 10.85
CA MET A 241 -2.38 12.31 10.41
C MET A 241 -3.01 13.42 9.56
N LEU A 242 -3.79 13.06 8.54
CA LEU A 242 -4.44 14.00 7.63
C LEU A 242 -5.42 14.93 8.36
N ALA A 243 -6.16 14.43 9.34
CA ALA A 243 -7.08 15.24 10.13
C ALA A 243 -6.36 16.25 11.07
N LYS A 244 -5.12 15.97 11.47
CA LYS A 244 -4.36 16.80 12.43
C LYS A 244 -3.29 17.67 11.80
N ARG A 245 -2.89 17.39 10.55
CA ARG A 245 -1.76 18.06 9.92
C ARG A 245 -2.04 19.53 9.60
N SER A 246 -0.97 20.30 9.56
CA SER A 246 -0.91 21.69 9.10
C SER A 246 0.36 21.89 8.27
N VAL A 247 0.37 22.89 7.39
CA VAL A 247 1.57 23.24 6.62
C VAL A 247 2.63 23.83 7.57
N TYR A 248 3.90 23.42 7.45
CA TYR A 248 4.98 24.05 8.22
C TYR A 248 5.11 25.54 7.86
N SER A 249 5.02 26.42 8.86
CA SER A 249 5.02 27.89 8.69
C SER A 249 6.24 28.44 7.95
N GLU A 250 7.41 27.80 8.05
CA GLU A 250 8.64 28.28 7.37
C GLU A 250 8.52 28.25 5.83
N LYS A 251 7.70 27.37 5.25
CA LYS A 251 7.49 27.35 3.78
C LYS A 251 6.47 28.39 3.31
N LEU A 252 5.55 28.84 4.17
CA LEU A 252 4.62 29.93 3.85
C LEU A 252 5.37 31.25 3.62
N LEU A 253 6.53 31.45 4.26
CA LEU A 253 7.36 32.64 4.07
C LEU A 253 8.06 32.63 2.71
N HIS A 254 8.60 31.48 2.28
CA HIS A 254 9.28 31.37 0.98
C HIS A 254 8.33 31.42 -0.22
N ALA A 255 7.10 30.91 -0.10
CA ALA A 255 6.11 30.97 -1.18
C ALA A 255 5.52 32.38 -1.38
N LYS A 256 5.61 33.27 -0.39
CA LYS A 256 5.19 34.68 -0.53
C LYS A 256 6.32 35.61 -1.00
N SER A 257 7.57 35.18 -0.92
CA SER A 257 8.73 35.97 -1.34
C SER A 257 9.21 35.69 -2.76
N ALA A 258 8.66 34.67 -3.42
CA ALA A 258 8.98 34.29 -4.80
C ALA A 258 7.83 34.69 -5.72
#